data_AF-A0A952QT00-F1
#
_entry.id   AF-A0A952QT00-F1
#
_cell.length_a   1.000
_cell.length_b   1.000
_cell.length_c   1.000
_cell.angle_alpha   90.00
_cell.angle_beta   90.00
_cell.angle_gamma   90.00
#
_symmetry.space_group_name_H-M   'P 1'
#
loop_
_entity.id
_entity.type
_entity.pdbx_description
1 polymer ?
#
loop_
_entity_poly.entity_id
_entity_poly.type
_entity_poly.pdbx_seq_one_letter_code
_entity_poly.pdbx_strand_id
1 'polypeptide(L)'
;MPNPRGCLFVVACCVVTLLTSSIALRAEEASPPPKPTLANRLPAFQDVAKANAAQLSALPAQGDALSLFKTIIGPQLGLGDAAMTIGAKGLTPTMSQELLISDLTRAANELVRGLAAWQLVQATRDLDTSGTAESRQEMHKRIEAQTAWLSDGTTLAPALERVQTLTAAAPTEETATLLGGAVAQIEAWALDTVHREWFRIYNWKDQVRQQRGLVRLCGTWQWSIHNHQNHREEKTAVIFAPPGSVSGTSPAEIIVLGDSVYLRWETRAGVQEDSLLFSGEGQRLEGTFVNSAGGWGSITGKRTATCFNDGGKPTSPRRQHH
;
A
#
# COMPACT_ATOMS: atom_id res chain seq x y z
N MET A 1 -41.70 -35.10 -81.22
CA MET A 1 -41.40 -33.78 -81.82
C MET A 1 -40.79 -32.87 -80.73
N PRO A 2 -40.06 -31.79 -81.08
CA PRO A 2 -38.72 -31.63 -80.54
C PRO A 2 -38.50 -30.71 -79.31
N ASN A 3 -37.36 -30.99 -78.67
CA ASN A 3 -36.46 -30.17 -77.84
C ASN A 3 -36.13 -28.76 -78.42
N PRO A 4 -35.34 -27.87 -77.76
CA PRO A 4 -34.78 -27.90 -76.38
C PRO A 4 -34.72 -26.52 -75.64
N ARG A 5 -34.00 -26.50 -74.49
CA ARG A 5 -33.23 -25.39 -73.82
C ARG A 5 -33.87 -24.74 -72.58
N GLY A 6 -33.16 -24.55 -71.46
CA GLY A 6 -31.76 -24.91 -71.16
C GLY A 6 -31.35 -24.76 -69.68
N CYS A 7 -30.07 -25.08 -69.37
CA CYS A 7 -29.40 -25.11 -68.04
C CYS A 7 -29.47 -23.77 -67.27
N LEU A 8 -29.10 -23.63 -65.98
CA LEU A 8 -28.24 -24.34 -65.01
C LEU A 8 -28.94 -24.38 -63.61
N PHE A 9 -28.54 -25.04 -62.49
CA PHE A 9 -27.49 -26.00 -62.05
C PHE A 9 -28.00 -26.71 -60.74
N VAL A 10 -27.59 -27.90 -60.27
CA VAL A 10 -26.31 -28.36 -59.62
C VAL A 10 -25.99 -27.63 -58.29
N VAL A 11 -25.78 -28.25 -57.12
CA VAL A 11 -25.52 -29.67 -56.71
C VAL A 11 -26.56 -30.18 -55.70
N ALA A 12 -26.77 -31.49 -55.59
CA ALA A 12 -27.47 -32.14 -54.46
C ALA A 12 -26.52 -33.00 -53.61
N CYS A 13 -26.61 -32.91 -52.28
CA CYS A 13 -25.97 -33.84 -51.34
C CYS A 13 -27.03 -34.70 -50.65
N CYS A 14 -26.93 -36.02 -50.79
CA CYS A 14 -27.94 -36.96 -50.29
C CYS A 14 -27.76 -37.25 -48.78
N VAL A 15 -28.88 -37.28 -48.04
CA VAL A 15 -28.91 -37.58 -46.60
C VAL A 15 -29.34 -39.03 -46.39
N VAL A 16 -28.46 -39.84 -45.78
CA VAL A 16 -28.79 -41.24 -45.38
C VAL A 16 -28.25 -41.54 -43.97
N THR A 17 -29.04 -41.12 -42.98
CA THR A 17 -29.42 -41.85 -41.73
C THR A 17 -28.39 -42.41 -40.72
N LEU A 18 -28.74 -42.22 -39.43
CA LEU A 18 -28.47 -43.09 -38.25
C LEU A 18 -27.00 -43.22 -37.79
N LEU A 19 -26.63 -42.77 -36.59
CA LEU A 19 -27.01 -43.37 -35.30
C LEU A 19 -26.86 -42.40 -34.12
N THR A 20 -27.67 -42.56 -33.08
CA THR A 20 -27.61 -41.75 -31.85
C THR A 20 -26.59 -42.30 -30.84
N SER A 21 -25.49 -41.59 -30.66
CA SER A 21 -24.54 -41.82 -29.55
C SER A 21 -24.52 -40.57 -28.66
N SER A 22 -24.97 -40.71 -27.41
CA SER A 22 -24.98 -39.62 -26.42
C SER A 22 -23.57 -39.34 -25.91
N ILE A 23 -22.83 -38.49 -26.64
CA ILE A 23 -21.57 -37.93 -26.15
C ILE A 23 -21.91 -37.03 -24.96
N ALA A 24 -21.66 -37.54 -23.75
CA ALA A 24 -21.65 -36.71 -22.55
C ALA A 24 -20.47 -35.74 -22.68
N LEU A 25 -20.75 -34.53 -23.16
CA LEU A 25 -19.76 -33.47 -23.27
C LEU A 25 -19.35 -33.06 -21.85
N ARG A 26 -18.32 -33.71 -21.33
CA ARG A 26 -17.68 -33.36 -20.06
C ARG A 26 -17.03 -32.00 -20.27
N ALA A 27 -17.78 -30.94 -20.01
CA ALA A 27 -17.25 -29.59 -19.96
C ALA A 27 -16.08 -29.59 -18.98
N GLU A 28 -14.88 -29.36 -19.50
CA GLU A 28 -13.69 -29.26 -18.66
C GLU A 28 -13.73 -27.88 -18.01
N GLU A 29 -14.47 -27.80 -16.91
CA GLU A 29 -14.69 -26.59 -16.13
C GLU A 29 -13.33 -26.09 -15.64
N ALA A 30 -12.82 -25.09 -16.36
CA ALA A 30 -11.45 -24.62 -16.22
C ALA A 30 -11.20 -24.24 -14.76
N SER A 31 -10.28 -24.98 -14.11
CA SER A 31 -9.98 -24.81 -12.69
C SER A 31 -9.75 -23.33 -12.40
N PRO A 32 -10.47 -22.72 -11.44
CA PRO A 32 -10.39 -21.29 -11.19
C PRO A 32 -8.93 -20.92 -10.90
N PRO A 33 -8.42 -19.81 -11.47
CA PRO A 33 -7.00 -19.49 -11.44
C PRO A 33 -6.49 -19.52 -9.99
N PRO A 34 -5.33 -20.15 -9.73
CA PRO A 34 -4.89 -20.44 -8.37
C PRO A 34 -4.79 -19.15 -7.56
N LYS A 35 -5.52 -19.11 -6.42
CA LYS A 35 -5.57 -17.94 -5.55
C LYS A 35 -4.14 -17.48 -5.23
N PRO A 36 -3.78 -16.19 -5.48
CA PRO A 36 -2.41 -15.75 -5.36
C PRO A 36 -1.90 -15.95 -3.93
N THR A 37 -0.86 -16.77 -3.81
CA THR A 37 -0.09 -17.00 -2.58
C THR A 37 0.54 -15.69 -2.10
N LEU A 38 1.08 -15.67 -0.89
CA LEU A 38 1.75 -14.46 -0.37
C LEU A 38 2.94 -14.04 -1.26
N ALA A 39 3.67 -15.01 -1.82
CA ALA A 39 4.73 -14.76 -2.81
C ALA A 39 4.18 -14.11 -4.09
N ASN A 40 3.03 -14.54 -4.60
CA ASN A 40 2.37 -13.97 -5.77
C ASN A 40 1.72 -12.59 -5.52
N ARG A 41 1.90 -11.99 -4.34
CA ARG A 41 1.43 -10.62 -4.02
C ARG A 41 2.56 -9.58 -3.97
N LEU A 42 3.81 -10.00 -3.77
CA LEU A 42 4.95 -9.07 -3.80
C LEU A 42 5.41 -8.89 -5.25
N PRO A 43 5.63 -7.66 -5.73
CA PRO A 43 6.18 -7.43 -7.06
C PRO A 43 7.61 -7.98 -7.19
N ALA A 44 7.98 -8.37 -8.42
CA ALA A 44 9.36 -8.65 -8.78
C ALA A 44 10.18 -7.35 -8.92
N PHE A 45 10.44 -6.68 -7.80
CA PHE A 45 11.15 -5.39 -7.75
C PHE A 45 12.49 -5.39 -8.51
N GLN A 46 13.24 -6.49 -8.42
CA GLN A 46 14.52 -6.64 -9.14
C GLN A 46 14.31 -6.61 -10.67
N ASP A 47 13.24 -7.20 -11.19
CA ASP A 47 12.96 -7.23 -12.63
C ASP A 47 12.38 -5.90 -13.12
N VAL A 48 11.62 -5.20 -12.28
CA VAL A 48 11.24 -3.79 -12.53
C VAL A 48 12.47 -2.87 -12.52
N ALA A 49 13.44 -3.09 -11.63
CA ALA A 49 14.70 -2.33 -11.63
C ALA A 49 15.57 -2.61 -12.88
N LYS A 50 15.62 -3.86 -13.35
CA LYS A 50 16.28 -4.24 -14.61
C LYS A 50 15.57 -3.63 -15.84
N ALA A 51 14.25 -3.78 -15.94
CA ALA A 51 13.47 -3.35 -17.09
C ALA A 51 13.49 -1.84 -17.32
N ASN A 52 13.65 -1.05 -16.25
CA ASN A 52 13.71 0.41 -16.28
C ASN A 52 15.11 0.95 -15.98
N ALA A 53 16.15 0.14 -16.27
CA ALA A 53 17.53 0.41 -15.88
C ALA A 53 18.03 1.79 -16.34
N ALA A 54 17.78 2.15 -17.60
CA ALA A 54 18.21 3.43 -18.16
C ALA A 54 17.54 4.62 -17.45
N GLN A 55 16.22 4.57 -17.27
CA GLN A 55 15.43 5.63 -16.62
C GLN A 55 15.84 5.82 -15.16
N LEU A 56 16.03 4.73 -14.41
CA LEU A 56 16.49 4.75 -13.02
C LEU A 56 17.95 5.21 -12.87
N SER A 57 18.80 4.92 -13.87
CA SER A 57 20.21 5.35 -13.86
C SER A 57 20.40 6.85 -14.13
N ALA A 58 19.41 7.50 -14.77
CA ALA A 58 19.49 8.89 -15.20
C ALA A 58 18.92 9.90 -14.17
N LEU A 59 18.14 9.44 -13.18
CA LEU A 59 17.68 10.28 -12.07
C LEU A 59 18.84 10.67 -11.14
N PRO A 60 18.86 11.87 -10.53
CA PRO A 60 17.93 12.98 -10.70
C PRO A 60 18.28 13.90 -11.89
N ALA A 61 19.39 13.64 -12.59
CA ALA A 61 19.94 14.55 -13.61
C ALA A 61 19.08 14.67 -14.88
N GLN A 62 18.33 13.62 -15.25
CA GLN A 62 17.41 13.62 -16.39
C GLN A 62 16.07 13.02 -15.99
N GLY A 63 15.10 13.89 -15.73
CA GLY A 63 13.72 13.51 -15.39
C GLY A 63 13.39 13.63 -13.89
N ASP A 64 12.14 13.34 -13.56
CA ASP A 64 11.56 13.44 -12.22
C ASP A 64 11.13 12.05 -11.73
N ALA A 65 11.58 11.67 -10.53
CA ALA A 65 11.28 10.38 -9.92
C ALA A 65 9.76 10.15 -9.75
N LEU A 66 9.00 11.20 -9.40
CA LEU A 66 7.56 11.12 -9.27
C LEU A 66 6.89 10.91 -10.64
N SER A 67 7.42 11.51 -11.70
CA SER A 67 6.92 11.32 -13.06
C SER A 67 7.26 9.94 -13.62
N LEU A 68 8.42 9.37 -13.31
CA LEU A 68 8.73 7.97 -13.59
C LEU A 68 7.80 7.02 -12.81
N PHE A 69 7.44 7.36 -11.57
CA PHE A 69 6.41 6.63 -10.81
C PHE A 69 5.04 6.67 -11.51
N LYS A 70 4.56 7.88 -11.87
CA LYS A 70 3.22 8.07 -12.46
C LYS A 70 3.04 7.34 -13.79
N THR A 71 4.08 7.28 -14.64
CA THR A 71 3.95 6.78 -16.02
C THR A 71 4.35 5.33 -16.22
N ILE A 72 5.31 4.81 -15.44
CA ILE A 72 5.91 3.47 -15.70
C ILE A 72 5.92 2.60 -14.44
N ILE A 73 6.61 3.04 -13.38
CA ILE A 73 6.90 2.19 -12.21
C ILE A 73 5.62 1.88 -11.41
N GLY A 74 4.76 2.86 -11.18
CA GLY A 74 3.48 2.68 -10.49
C GLY A 74 2.60 1.65 -11.19
N PRO A 75 2.28 1.80 -12.48
CA PRO A 75 1.55 0.80 -13.27
C PRO A 75 2.18 -0.61 -13.23
N GLN A 76 3.50 -0.74 -13.42
CA GLN A 76 4.19 -2.05 -13.40
C GLN A 76 4.12 -2.75 -12.03
N LEU A 77 4.10 -2.00 -10.92
CA LEU A 77 4.00 -2.53 -9.56
C LEU A 77 2.55 -2.71 -9.07
N GLY A 78 1.55 -2.59 -9.94
CA GLY A 78 0.12 -2.68 -9.58
C GLY A 78 -0.43 -1.45 -8.84
N LEU A 79 0.33 -0.36 -8.77
CA LEU A 79 0.01 0.87 -8.04
C LEU A 79 -0.64 1.95 -8.92
N GLY A 80 -1.27 1.54 -10.04
CA GLY A 80 -1.85 2.45 -11.04
C GLY A 80 -2.84 3.47 -10.46
N ASP A 81 -3.66 3.07 -9.48
CA ASP A 81 -4.58 3.99 -8.79
C ASP A 81 -3.86 5.08 -8.00
N ALA A 82 -2.74 4.75 -7.35
CA ALA A 82 -1.92 5.75 -6.64
C ALA A 82 -1.22 6.68 -7.63
N ALA A 83 -0.69 6.15 -8.74
CA ALA A 83 -0.11 6.94 -9.83
C ALA A 83 -1.13 7.94 -10.42
N MET A 84 -2.35 7.51 -10.71
CA MET A 84 -3.44 8.40 -11.16
C MET A 84 -3.82 9.44 -10.09
N THR A 85 -3.89 9.04 -8.81
CA THR A 85 -4.27 9.94 -7.71
C THR A 85 -3.21 11.03 -7.46
N ILE A 86 -1.92 10.69 -7.48
CA ILE A 86 -0.81 11.66 -7.43
C ILE A 86 -0.83 12.58 -8.66
N GLY A 87 -1.21 12.04 -9.83
CA GLY A 87 -1.33 12.81 -11.07
C GLY A 87 -2.57 13.70 -11.17
N ALA A 88 -3.51 13.62 -10.22
CA ALA A 88 -4.80 14.30 -10.30
C ALA A 88 -4.68 15.82 -10.15
N LYS A 89 -5.23 16.56 -11.11
CA LYS A 89 -5.29 18.03 -11.11
C LYS A 89 -6.62 18.50 -10.52
N GLY A 90 -6.61 19.64 -9.81
CA GLY A 90 -7.82 20.27 -9.28
C GLY A 90 -8.34 19.70 -7.95
N LEU A 91 -7.56 18.84 -7.26
CA LEU A 91 -7.85 18.47 -5.88
C LEU A 91 -7.81 19.72 -4.98
N THR A 92 -8.80 19.88 -4.09
CA THR A 92 -8.77 20.93 -3.07
C THR A 92 -7.73 20.60 -1.99
N PRO A 93 -7.26 21.58 -1.18
CA PRO A 93 -6.37 21.30 -0.04
C PRO A 93 -6.97 20.26 0.92
N THR A 94 -8.28 20.34 1.21
CA THR A 94 -8.99 19.39 2.06
C THR A 94 -8.99 17.98 1.47
N MET A 95 -9.32 17.82 0.18
CA MET A 95 -9.25 16.52 -0.49
C MET A 95 -7.82 15.97 -0.51
N SER A 96 -6.82 16.85 -0.68
CA SER A 96 -5.41 16.47 -0.72
C SER A 96 -4.90 15.99 0.65
N GLN A 97 -5.44 16.54 1.73
CA GLN A 97 -5.18 16.11 3.11
C GLN A 97 -5.91 14.80 3.43
N GLU A 98 -7.19 14.67 3.09
CA GLU A 98 -7.99 13.45 3.32
C GLU A 98 -7.48 12.24 2.54
N LEU A 99 -6.98 12.44 1.31
CA LEU A 99 -6.42 11.40 0.46
C LEU A 99 -4.93 11.15 0.75
N LEU A 100 -4.35 11.76 1.80
CA LEU A 100 -2.95 11.61 2.21
C LEU A 100 -1.94 11.87 1.07
N ILE A 101 -2.24 12.80 0.15
CA ILE A 101 -1.48 13.00 -1.10
C ILE A 101 0.00 13.30 -0.85
N SER A 102 0.32 14.07 0.20
CA SER A 102 1.71 14.37 0.58
C SER A 102 2.48 13.10 0.99
N ASP A 103 1.87 12.25 1.81
CA ASP A 103 2.43 10.99 2.27
C ASP A 103 2.57 9.96 1.14
N LEU A 104 1.54 9.88 0.28
CA LEU A 104 1.51 9.04 -0.92
C LEU A 104 2.60 9.47 -1.93
N THR A 105 2.79 10.79 -2.10
CA THR A 105 3.82 11.39 -2.97
C THR A 105 5.22 11.14 -2.42
N ARG A 106 5.44 11.27 -1.11
CA ARG A 106 6.73 10.96 -0.49
C ARG A 106 7.08 9.48 -0.66
N ALA A 107 6.15 8.58 -0.34
CA ALA A 107 6.33 7.15 -0.52
C ALA A 107 6.64 6.76 -1.98
N ALA A 108 5.95 7.38 -2.96
CA ALA A 108 6.21 7.16 -4.37
C ALA A 108 7.62 7.58 -4.83
N ASN A 109 8.14 8.69 -4.29
CA ASN A 109 9.53 9.11 -4.54
C ASN A 109 10.53 8.15 -3.88
N GLU A 110 10.33 7.77 -2.61
CA GLU A 110 11.22 6.84 -1.90
C GLU A 110 11.24 5.44 -2.53
N LEU A 111 10.10 4.95 -3.05
CA LEU A 111 10.05 3.70 -3.81
C LEU A 111 10.91 3.77 -5.09
N VAL A 112 10.87 4.88 -5.82
CA VAL A 112 11.73 5.07 -7.02
C VAL A 112 13.20 5.27 -6.64
N ARG A 113 13.49 5.96 -5.53
CA ARG A 113 14.83 6.11 -4.93
C ARG A 113 15.42 4.74 -4.54
N GLY A 114 14.63 3.88 -3.91
CA GLY A 114 14.97 2.48 -3.61
C GLY A 114 15.26 1.65 -4.86
N LEU A 115 14.42 1.74 -5.90
CA LEU A 115 14.65 1.05 -7.17
C LEU A 115 15.91 1.56 -7.90
N ALA A 116 16.20 2.87 -7.83
CA ALA A 116 17.44 3.43 -8.40
C ALA A 116 18.70 2.95 -7.65
N ALA A 117 18.65 2.85 -6.33
CA ALA A 117 19.72 2.26 -5.52
C ALA A 117 19.94 0.76 -5.83
N TRP A 118 18.86 -0.02 -6.02
CA TRP A 118 18.99 -1.43 -6.42
C TRP A 118 19.54 -1.56 -7.86
N GLN A 119 19.13 -0.67 -8.76
CA GLN A 119 19.68 -0.63 -10.11
C GLN A 119 21.18 -0.29 -10.11
N LEU A 120 21.61 0.64 -9.25
CA LEU A 120 23.04 0.94 -9.03
C LEU A 120 23.82 -0.29 -8.55
N VAL A 121 23.29 -1.01 -7.55
CA VAL A 121 23.85 -2.28 -7.04
C VAL A 121 24.06 -3.31 -8.14
N GLN A 122 23.09 -3.47 -9.04
CA GLN A 122 23.21 -4.41 -10.16
C GLN A 122 24.29 -3.95 -11.15
N ALA A 123 24.29 -2.67 -11.53
CA ALA A 123 25.32 -2.11 -12.40
C ALA A 123 26.75 -2.26 -11.82
N THR A 124 26.94 -2.16 -10.50
CA THR A 124 28.24 -2.40 -9.86
C THR A 124 28.68 -3.87 -9.96
N ARG A 125 27.76 -4.84 -9.91
CA ARG A 125 28.06 -6.28 -10.06
C ARG A 125 28.39 -6.66 -11.50
N ASP A 126 27.65 -6.10 -12.45
CA ASP A 126 27.90 -6.31 -13.88
C ASP A 126 29.28 -5.71 -14.29
N LEU A 127 29.68 -4.62 -13.63
CA LEU A 127 30.97 -3.97 -13.80
C LEU A 127 32.15 -4.79 -13.25
N ASP A 128 31.99 -5.46 -12.11
CA ASP A 128 33.03 -6.32 -11.51
C ASP A 128 33.28 -7.58 -12.36
N THR A 129 32.21 -8.15 -12.92
CA THR A 129 32.28 -9.36 -13.75
C THR A 129 32.72 -9.13 -15.20
N SER A 130 32.55 -7.93 -15.77
CA SER A 130 32.78 -7.69 -17.21
C SER A 130 33.24 -6.27 -17.62
N GLY A 131 33.39 -5.34 -16.67
CA GLY A 131 33.50 -3.90 -16.95
C GLY A 131 34.84 -3.44 -17.53
N THR A 132 34.78 -2.76 -18.68
CA THR A 132 35.92 -2.05 -19.27
C THR A 132 36.28 -0.78 -18.48
N ALA A 133 37.42 -0.16 -18.77
CA ALA A 133 37.82 1.11 -18.16
C ALA A 133 36.79 2.24 -18.43
N GLU A 134 36.23 2.29 -19.64
CA GLU A 134 35.19 3.26 -20.02
C GLU A 134 33.90 3.02 -19.22
N SER A 135 33.48 1.76 -19.04
CA SER A 135 32.33 1.41 -18.20
C SER A 135 32.52 1.84 -16.74
N ARG A 136 33.76 1.74 -16.21
CA ARG A 136 34.07 2.20 -14.84
C ARG A 136 34.02 3.71 -14.72
N GLN A 137 34.52 4.44 -15.72
CA GLN A 137 34.50 5.90 -15.73
C GLN A 137 33.06 6.45 -15.79
N GLU A 138 32.20 5.89 -16.66
CA GLU A 138 30.79 6.30 -16.71
C GLU A 138 30.03 5.89 -15.44
N MET A 139 30.31 4.70 -14.87
CA MET A 139 29.72 4.30 -13.59
C MET A 139 30.16 5.23 -12.45
N HIS A 140 31.42 5.65 -12.38
CA HIS A 140 31.89 6.59 -11.35
C HIS A 140 31.18 7.94 -11.45
N LYS A 141 31.15 8.54 -12.65
CA LYS A 141 30.41 9.77 -12.96
C LYS A 141 28.91 9.65 -12.63
N ARG A 142 28.33 8.48 -12.86
CA ARG A 142 26.94 8.20 -12.50
C ARG A 142 26.73 8.09 -10.99
N ILE A 143 27.61 7.39 -10.27
CA ILE A 143 27.56 7.33 -8.80
C ILE A 143 27.62 8.75 -8.24
N GLU A 144 28.60 9.55 -8.66
CA GLU A 144 28.75 10.95 -8.28
C GLU A 144 27.45 11.77 -8.46
N ALA A 145 26.82 11.65 -9.65
CA ALA A 145 25.57 12.33 -9.95
C ALA A 145 24.35 11.83 -9.15
N GLN A 146 24.37 10.59 -8.66
CA GLN A 146 23.30 10.02 -7.83
C GLN A 146 23.55 10.14 -6.32
N THR A 147 24.80 10.24 -5.86
CA THR A 147 25.20 10.15 -4.44
C THR A 147 24.39 11.08 -3.55
N ALA A 148 24.34 12.39 -3.85
CA ALA A 148 23.64 13.38 -3.03
C ALA A 148 22.12 13.14 -2.94
N TRP A 149 21.52 12.61 -4.01
CA TRP A 149 20.08 12.30 -4.02
C TRP A 149 19.76 10.96 -3.35
N LEU A 150 20.68 10.00 -3.34
CA LEU A 150 20.52 8.72 -2.64
C LEU A 150 20.87 8.82 -1.14
N SER A 151 21.77 9.73 -0.74
CA SER A 151 22.17 9.95 0.66
C SER A 151 21.24 10.89 1.44
N ASP A 152 20.51 11.77 0.77
CA ASP A 152 19.61 12.75 1.40
C ASP A 152 18.54 12.08 2.28
N GLY A 153 18.68 12.26 3.60
CA GLY A 153 17.82 11.65 4.62
C GLY A 153 18.07 10.17 4.90
N THR A 154 19.11 9.56 4.31
CA THR A 154 19.37 8.11 4.41
C THR A 154 20.71 7.79 5.09
N THR A 155 20.93 6.52 5.41
CA THR A 155 22.23 6.01 5.92
C THR A 155 23.22 5.65 4.82
N LEU A 156 22.92 5.94 3.54
CA LEU A 156 23.71 5.43 2.41
C LEU A 156 25.05 6.13 2.16
N ALA A 157 25.26 7.37 2.64
CA ALA A 157 26.45 8.16 2.28
C ALA A 157 27.78 7.39 2.41
N PRO A 158 28.10 6.71 3.55
CA PRO A 158 29.39 6.02 3.70
C PRO A 158 29.53 4.77 2.81
N ALA A 159 28.42 4.20 2.33
CA ALA A 159 28.41 3.08 1.39
C ALA A 159 28.57 3.58 -0.05
N LEU A 160 27.88 4.66 -0.43
CA LEU A 160 28.00 5.31 -1.74
C LEU A 160 29.43 5.86 -1.96
N GLU A 161 29.99 6.56 -0.98
CA GLU A 161 31.39 7.02 -0.99
C GLU A 161 32.38 5.87 -1.15
N ARG A 162 32.11 4.73 -0.49
CA ARG A 162 32.96 3.52 -0.60
C ARG A 162 32.83 2.84 -1.96
N VAL A 163 31.64 2.79 -2.56
CA VAL A 163 31.46 2.32 -3.94
C VAL A 163 32.14 3.27 -4.94
N GLN A 164 32.01 4.60 -4.76
CA GLN A 164 32.63 5.59 -5.63
C GLN A 164 34.17 5.51 -5.61
N THR A 165 34.76 5.39 -4.42
CA THR A 165 36.22 5.27 -4.26
C THR A 165 36.77 3.93 -4.76
N LEU A 166 36.10 2.82 -4.48
CA LEU A 166 36.56 1.49 -4.91
C LEU A 166 36.36 1.24 -6.42
N THR A 167 35.32 1.80 -7.05
CA THR A 167 35.15 1.70 -8.52
C THR A 167 36.17 2.51 -9.33
N ALA A 168 36.85 3.48 -8.70
CA ALA A 168 37.99 4.19 -9.27
C ALA A 168 39.35 3.49 -9.02
N ALA A 169 39.41 2.48 -8.15
CA ALA A 169 40.63 1.77 -7.82
C ALA A 169 41.02 0.72 -8.89
N ALA A 170 42.26 0.24 -8.83
CA ALA A 170 42.66 -0.93 -9.60
C ALA A 170 41.98 -2.19 -9.00
N PRO A 171 41.38 -3.08 -9.82
CA PRO A 171 40.66 -4.24 -9.31
C PRO A 171 41.62 -5.28 -8.73
N THR A 172 41.57 -5.43 -7.41
CA THR A 172 42.20 -6.50 -6.62
C THR A 172 41.15 -7.27 -5.83
N GLU A 173 41.48 -8.48 -5.39
CA GLU A 173 40.61 -9.33 -4.54
C GLU A 173 40.16 -8.60 -3.24
N GLU A 174 41.04 -7.79 -2.65
CA GLU A 174 40.72 -6.93 -1.51
C GLU A 174 39.70 -5.85 -1.88
N THR A 175 39.90 -5.11 -2.99
CA THR A 175 38.95 -4.09 -3.42
C THR A 175 37.59 -4.68 -3.80
N ALA A 176 37.56 -5.86 -4.44
CA ALA A 176 36.32 -6.56 -4.78
C ALA A 176 35.55 -7.00 -3.52
N THR A 177 36.26 -7.50 -2.51
CA THR A 177 35.68 -7.86 -1.20
C THR A 177 35.08 -6.65 -0.49
N LEU A 178 35.82 -5.53 -0.44
CA LEU A 178 35.35 -4.28 0.17
C LEU A 178 34.19 -3.65 -0.61
N LEU A 179 34.21 -3.77 -1.95
CA LEU A 179 33.16 -3.29 -2.85
C LEU A 179 31.88 -4.11 -2.65
N GLY A 180 31.97 -5.43 -2.62
CA GLY A 180 30.86 -6.33 -2.32
C GLY A 180 30.20 -6.01 -0.97
N GLY A 181 31.00 -5.70 0.06
CA GLY A 181 30.50 -5.25 1.37
C GLY A 181 29.71 -3.94 1.31
N ALA A 182 30.18 -2.95 0.55
CA ALA A 182 29.48 -1.68 0.37
C ALA A 182 28.20 -1.82 -0.49
N VAL A 183 28.28 -2.61 -1.57
CA VAL A 183 27.15 -2.95 -2.45
C VAL A 183 26.05 -3.68 -1.67
N ALA A 184 26.40 -4.61 -0.77
CA ALA A 184 25.43 -5.31 0.08
C ALA A 184 24.69 -4.37 1.05
N GLN A 185 25.35 -3.32 1.56
CA GLN A 185 24.70 -2.31 2.41
C GLN A 185 23.66 -1.48 1.62
N ILE A 186 23.99 -1.08 0.38
CA ILE A 186 23.06 -0.38 -0.51
C ILE A 186 21.89 -1.30 -0.91
N GLU A 187 22.16 -2.58 -1.19
CA GLU A 187 21.12 -3.55 -1.54
C GLU A 187 20.15 -3.82 -0.38
N ALA A 188 20.66 -3.98 0.84
CA ALA A 188 19.82 -4.20 2.03
C ALA A 188 18.88 -3.00 2.28
N TRP A 189 19.38 -1.77 2.16
CA TRP A 189 18.56 -0.55 2.26
C TRP A 189 17.54 -0.44 1.12
N ALA A 190 17.94 -0.79 -0.11
CA ALA A 190 17.07 -0.74 -1.28
C ALA A 190 15.93 -1.77 -1.15
N LEU A 191 16.25 -3.01 -0.76
CA LEU A 191 15.28 -4.08 -0.46
C LEU A 191 14.24 -3.63 0.57
N ASP A 192 14.68 -3.18 1.74
CA ASP A 192 13.80 -2.69 2.81
C ASP A 192 12.92 -1.53 2.31
N THR A 193 13.52 -0.54 1.65
CA THR A 193 12.82 0.67 1.20
C THR A 193 11.77 0.38 0.12
N VAL A 194 12.08 -0.44 -0.90
CA VAL A 194 11.07 -0.75 -1.93
C VAL A 194 9.91 -1.57 -1.37
N HIS A 195 10.17 -2.51 -0.43
CA HIS A 195 9.10 -3.28 0.21
C HIS A 195 8.24 -2.41 1.12
N ARG A 196 8.85 -1.60 1.99
CA ARG A 196 8.15 -0.71 2.92
C ARG A 196 7.26 0.29 2.19
N GLU A 197 7.81 1.01 1.21
CA GLU A 197 7.07 2.07 0.54
C GLU A 197 6.08 1.52 -0.50
N TRP A 198 6.38 0.40 -1.18
CA TRP A 198 5.35 -0.30 -1.97
C TRP A 198 4.18 -0.75 -1.09
N PHE A 199 4.44 -1.34 0.09
CA PHE A 199 3.37 -1.77 1.00
C PHE A 199 2.55 -0.58 1.51
N ARG A 200 3.21 0.55 1.82
CA ARG A 200 2.54 1.81 2.19
C ARG A 200 1.64 2.33 1.08
N ILE A 201 2.13 2.38 -0.16
CA ILE A 201 1.35 2.85 -1.32
C ILE A 201 0.24 1.85 -1.66
N TYR A 202 0.47 0.54 -1.58
CA TYR A 202 -0.53 -0.48 -1.89
C TYR A 202 -1.76 -0.36 -0.97
N ASN A 203 -1.52 -0.21 0.34
CA ASN A 203 -2.57 -0.11 1.35
C ASN A 203 -3.09 1.33 1.58
N TRP A 204 -2.73 2.31 0.73
CA TRP A 204 -3.06 3.73 0.96
C TRP A 204 -4.57 3.98 1.11
N LYS A 205 -5.39 3.26 0.33
CA LYS A 205 -6.85 3.36 0.39
C LYS A 205 -7.40 2.93 1.74
N ASP A 206 -6.78 1.93 2.38
CA ASP A 206 -7.18 1.43 3.69
C ASP A 206 -6.69 2.35 4.81
N GLN A 207 -5.53 2.98 4.66
CA GLN A 207 -5.10 4.08 5.54
C GLN A 207 -6.09 5.27 5.48
N VAL A 208 -6.55 5.66 4.29
CA VAL A 208 -7.56 6.71 4.10
C VAL A 208 -8.94 6.32 4.65
N ARG A 209 -9.37 5.05 4.45
CA ARG A 209 -10.61 4.51 5.04
C ARG A 209 -10.57 4.54 6.56
N GLN A 210 -9.50 4.00 7.15
CA GLN A 210 -9.27 3.99 8.60
C GLN A 210 -9.21 5.41 9.16
N GLN A 211 -8.48 6.34 8.53
CA GLN A 211 -8.40 7.73 8.99
C GLN A 211 -9.76 8.42 8.95
N ARG A 212 -10.54 8.28 7.87
CA ARG A 212 -11.91 8.81 7.79
C ARG A 212 -12.84 8.17 8.83
N GLY A 213 -12.66 6.88 9.11
CA GLY A 213 -13.34 6.15 10.17
C GLY A 213 -12.99 6.66 11.58
N LEU A 214 -11.72 6.94 11.85
CA LEU A 214 -11.26 7.54 13.10
C LEU A 214 -11.73 8.99 13.26
N VAL A 215 -11.73 9.80 12.18
CA VAL A 215 -12.35 11.14 12.17
C VAL A 215 -13.83 11.05 12.52
N ARG A 216 -14.57 10.09 11.94
CA ARG A 216 -15.97 9.81 12.31
C ARG A 216 -16.11 9.38 13.76
N LEU A 217 -15.25 8.52 14.29
CA LEU A 217 -15.31 8.02 15.67
C LEU A 217 -14.98 9.12 16.70
N CYS A 218 -14.18 10.10 16.31
CA CYS A 218 -13.64 11.14 17.18
C CYS A 218 -14.72 11.95 17.91
N GLY A 219 -14.63 11.99 19.25
CA GLY A 219 -15.51 12.77 20.09
C GLY A 219 -15.72 12.18 21.47
N THR A 220 -16.59 12.82 22.25
CA THR A 220 -17.10 12.29 23.51
C THR A 220 -18.40 11.54 23.25
N TRP A 221 -18.53 10.37 23.85
CA TRP A 221 -19.67 9.46 23.71
C TRP A 221 -20.19 9.07 25.09
N GLN A 222 -21.48 9.24 25.32
CA GLN A 222 -22.17 8.62 26.44
C GLN A 222 -22.52 7.19 26.06
N TRP A 223 -21.89 6.22 26.69
CA TRP A 223 -22.21 4.80 26.55
C TRP A 223 -23.21 4.37 27.62
N SER A 224 -24.04 3.39 27.26
CA SER A 224 -24.73 2.48 28.18
C SER A 224 -24.39 1.04 27.78
N ILE A 225 -23.91 0.28 28.74
CA ILE A 225 -23.47 -1.11 28.60
C ILE A 225 -24.42 -1.97 29.43
N HIS A 226 -25.15 -2.90 28.80
CA HIS A 226 -25.96 -3.88 29.52
C HIS A 226 -25.23 -5.22 29.52
N ASN A 227 -24.78 -5.67 30.69
CA ASN A 227 -24.07 -6.93 30.87
C ASN A 227 -25.08 -8.06 31.11
N HIS A 228 -25.12 -9.05 30.21
CA HIS A 228 -26.08 -10.15 30.23
C HIS A 228 -25.70 -11.27 31.21
N GLN A 229 -24.46 -11.32 31.69
CA GLN A 229 -23.98 -12.31 32.67
C GLN A 229 -24.48 -11.99 34.09
N ASN A 230 -24.73 -10.70 34.39
CA ASN A 230 -25.15 -10.24 35.72
C ASN A 230 -26.35 -9.26 35.72
N HIS A 231 -26.95 -9.03 34.55
CA HIS A 231 -28.09 -8.13 34.28
C HIS A 231 -27.93 -6.68 34.76
N ARG A 232 -26.70 -6.17 34.88
CA ARG A 232 -26.44 -4.78 35.24
C ARG A 232 -26.42 -3.87 34.01
N GLU A 233 -26.89 -2.64 34.16
CA GLU A 233 -26.65 -1.55 33.22
C GLU A 233 -25.62 -0.60 33.82
N GLU A 234 -24.57 -0.27 33.07
CA GLU A 234 -23.54 0.71 33.43
C GLU A 234 -23.52 1.84 32.40
N LYS A 235 -23.41 3.09 32.86
CA LYS A 235 -23.36 4.27 31.99
C LYS A 235 -22.04 5.02 32.21
N THR A 236 -21.26 5.13 31.15
CA THR A 236 -19.88 5.68 31.19
C THR A 236 -19.62 6.62 30.02
N ALA A 237 -18.63 7.50 30.15
CA ALA A 237 -18.25 8.45 29.11
C ALA A 237 -16.93 8.03 28.46
N VAL A 238 -16.97 7.73 27.16
CA VAL A 238 -15.79 7.35 26.36
C VAL A 238 -15.36 8.52 25.48
N ILE A 239 -14.06 8.77 25.39
CA ILE A 239 -13.47 9.85 24.58
C ILE A 239 -12.52 9.23 23.56
N PHE A 240 -12.88 9.33 22.28
CA PHE A 240 -11.97 9.00 21.18
C PHE A 240 -11.26 10.27 20.72
N ALA A 241 -9.94 10.27 20.87
CA ALA A 241 -9.09 11.44 20.59
C ALA A 241 -8.86 11.65 19.08
N PRO A 242 -8.47 12.87 18.64
CA PRO A 242 -8.11 13.15 17.25
C PRO A 242 -7.11 12.15 16.65
N PRO A 243 -7.27 11.74 15.38
CA PRO A 243 -6.29 10.89 14.70
C PRO A 243 -4.88 11.49 14.78
N GLY A 244 -3.89 10.69 15.18
CA GLY A 244 -2.52 11.14 15.43
C GLY A 244 -2.27 11.70 16.84
N SER A 245 -3.27 11.75 17.72
CA SER A 245 -3.10 12.01 19.15
C SER A 245 -3.33 10.76 19.99
N VAL A 246 -2.65 10.65 21.13
CA VAL A 246 -2.71 9.49 22.02
C VAL A 246 -3.34 9.91 23.35
N SER A 247 -4.44 9.27 23.75
CA SER A 247 -4.99 9.38 25.11
C SER A 247 -4.63 8.15 25.94
N GLY A 248 -4.31 8.34 27.22
CA GLY A 248 -4.11 7.24 28.19
C GLY A 248 -5.38 6.44 28.51
N THR A 249 -6.53 6.82 27.96
CA THR A 249 -7.81 6.10 28.03
C THR A 249 -8.31 5.61 26.66
N SER A 250 -7.42 5.47 25.68
CA SER A 250 -7.75 4.89 24.37
C SER A 250 -7.84 3.36 24.46
N PRO A 251 -8.62 2.70 23.59
CA PRO A 251 -8.43 1.28 23.29
C PRO A 251 -6.99 0.97 22.87
N ALA A 252 -6.55 -0.28 23.10
CA ALA A 252 -5.30 -0.79 22.55
C ALA A 252 -5.38 -1.00 21.03
N GLU A 253 -6.58 -1.16 20.49
CA GLU A 253 -6.82 -1.33 19.06
C GLU A 253 -8.17 -0.69 18.66
N ILE A 254 -8.19 -0.02 17.50
CA ILE A 254 -9.39 0.55 16.88
C ILE A 254 -9.32 0.22 15.39
N ILE A 255 -10.36 -0.45 14.85
CA ILE A 255 -10.51 -0.69 13.42
C ILE A 255 -11.87 -0.15 12.98
N VAL A 256 -11.90 0.68 11.93
CA VAL A 256 -13.15 1.25 11.40
C VAL A 256 -13.28 0.96 9.89
N LEU A 257 -14.25 0.11 9.54
CA LEU A 257 -14.50 -0.35 8.19
C LEU A 257 -15.90 0.09 7.74
N GLY A 258 -15.96 1.26 7.10
CA GLY A 258 -17.22 1.90 6.72
C GLY A 258 -18.02 2.31 7.96
N ASP A 259 -19.09 1.58 8.24
CA ASP A 259 -19.93 1.79 9.42
C ASP A 259 -19.62 0.80 10.56
N SER A 260 -18.82 -0.25 10.32
CA SER A 260 -18.37 -1.17 11.37
C SER A 260 -17.21 -0.58 12.17
N VAL A 261 -17.27 -0.69 13.49
CA VAL A 261 -16.24 -0.26 14.44
C VAL A 261 -15.92 -1.42 15.37
N TYR A 262 -14.65 -1.82 15.39
CA TYR A 262 -14.10 -2.78 16.34
C TYR A 262 -13.15 -2.07 17.30
N LEU A 263 -13.26 -2.38 18.59
CA LEU A 263 -12.45 -1.80 19.65
C LEU A 263 -11.91 -2.94 20.54
N ARG A 264 -10.60 -2.92 20.84
CA ARG A 264 -9.99 -3.85 21.79
C ARG A 264 -9.43 -3.07 22.98
N TRP A 265 -9.97 -3.33 24.16
CA TRP A 265 -9.54 -2.73 25.42
C TRP A 265 -8.63 -3.69 26.16
N GLU A 266 -7.43 -3.25 26.50
CA GLU A 266 -6.52 -3.98 27.40
C GLU A 266 -6.53 -3.31 28.78
N THR A 267 -6.80 -4.09 29.82
CA THR A 267 -6.83 -3.61 31.21
C THR A 267 -6.10 -4.60 32.12
N ARG A 268 -5.81 -4.18 33.37
CA ARG A 268 -5.30 -5.10 34.41
C ARG A 268 -6.28 -6.23 34.77
N ALA A 269 -7.55 -6.10 34.39
CA ALA A 269 -8.57 -7.14 34.60
C ALA A 269 -8.71 -8.11 33.40
N GLY A 270 -7.94 -7.89 32.32
CA GLY A 270 -8.00 -8.67 31.09
C GLY A 270 -8.39 -7.83 29.87
N VAL A 271 -8.72 -8.54 28.78
CA VAL A 271 -9.15 -7.98 27.49
C VAL A 271 -10.68 -7.92 27.40
N GLN A 272 -11.19 -6.86 26.78
CA GLN A 272 -12.56 -6.75 26.25
C GLN A 272 -12.52 -6.37 24.77
N GLU A 273 -13.40 -6.98 23.98
CA GLU A 273 -13.56 -6.75 22.54
C GLU A 273 -14.99 -6.28 22.25
N ASP A 274 -15.13 -5.10 21.67
CA ASP A 274 -16.41 -4.52 21.27
C ASP A 274 -16.56 -4.61 19.75
N SER A 275 -17.72 -5.07 19.29
CA SER A 275 -18.15 -5.04 17.89
C SER A 275 -19.38 -4.15 17.76
N LEU A 276 -19.20 -2.98 17.13
CA LEU A 276 -20.17 -1.89 17.08
C LEU A 276 -20.46 -1.48 15.62
N LEU A 277 -21.64 -0.91 15.41
CA LEU A 277 -22.05 -0.28 14.16
C LEU A 277 -22.39 1.19 14.40
N PHE A 278 -21.92 2.08 13.54
CA PHE A 278 -22.42 3.45 13.48
C PHE A 278 -23.88 3.45 13.00
N SER A 279 -24.75 4.15 13.73
CA SER A 279 -26.13 4.41 13.31
C SER A 279 -26.50 5.89 13.50
N GLY A 280 -27.67 6.31 12.99
CA GLY A 280 -28.16 7.68 13.09
C GLY A 280 -27.15 8.73 12.59
N GLU A 281 -26.74 8.64 11.32
CA GLU A 281 -25.75 9.53 10.69
C GLU A 281 -24.40 9.59 11.43
N GLY A 282 -24.05 8.48 12.11
CA GLY A 282 -22.85 8.37 12.93
C GLY A 282 -22.94 9.10 14.27
N GLN A 283 -24.11 9.58 14.71
CA GLN A 283 -24.31 10.13 16.06
C GLN A 283 -24.57 9.04 17.12
N ARG A 284 -24.72 7.78 16.68
CA ARG A 284 -24.91 6.61 17.54
C ARG A 284 -23.91 5.50 17.18
N LEU A 285 -23.61 4.66 18.17
CA LEU A 285 -22.85 3.40 18.06
C LEU A 285 -23.66 2.31 18.75
N GLU A 286 -23.94 1.21 18.09
CA GLU A 286 -24.82 0.16 18.61
C GLU A 286 -24.24 -1.22 18.29
N GLY A 287 -24.19 -2.13 19.27
CA GLY A 287 -23.54 -3.43 19.10
C GLY A 287 -23.35 -4.20 20.41
N THR A 288 -22.27 -4.96 20.51
CA THR A 288 -22.03 -5.92 21.60
C THR A 288 -20.58 -5.93 22.06
N PHE A 289 -20.35 -6.35 23.31
CA PHE A 289 -19.03 -6.68 23.84
C PHE A 289 -18.93 -8.15 24.26
N VAL A 290 -17.69 -8.66 24.26
CA VAL A 290 -17.27 -9.88 24.96
C VAL A 290 -15.98 -9.59 25.74
N ASN A 291 -15.78 -10.22 26.89
CA ASN A 291 -14.53 -10.07 27.64
C ASN A 291 -13.99 -11.39 28.18
N SER A 292 -12.70 -11.37 28.49
CA SER A 292 -11.91 -12.52 28.97
C SER A 292 -12.35 -13.11 30.31
N ALA A 293 -13.27 -12.46 31.05
CA ALA A 293 -13.92 -12.99 32.24
C ALA A 293 -15.25 -13.72 31.94
N GLY A 294 -15.59 -13.91 30.66
CA GLY A 294 -16.86 -14.51 30.21
C GLY A 294 -18.06 -13.55 30.26
N GLY A 295 -17.81 -12.26 30.51
CA GLY A 295 -18.83 -11.22 30.43
C GLY A 295 -19.16 -10.89 28.98
N TRP A 296 -20.44 -10.67 28.69
CA TRP A 296 -20.93 -10.32 27.37
C TRP A 296 -22.21 -9.48 27.49
N GLY A 297 -22.58 -8.79 26.41
CA GLY A 297 -23.86 -8.06 26.35
C GLY A 297 -23.86 -6.94 25.31
N SER A 298 -24.88 -6.06 25.36
CA SER A 298 -25.06 -4.98 24.40
C SER A 298 -24.40 -3.67 24.84
N ILE A 299 -23.79 -2.94 23.89
CA ILE A 299 -23.38 -1.55 24.02
C ILE A 299 -24.29 -0.67 23.16
N THR A 300 -24.73 0.45 23.74
CA THR A 300 -25.27 1.58 22.98
C THR A 300 -24.51 2.85 23.36
N GLY A 301 -24.12 3.65 22.37
CA GLY A 301 -23.37 4.89 22.52
C GLY A 301 -24.06 6.02 21.79
N LYS A 302 -24.19 7.18 22.45
CA LYS A 302 -24.65 8.43 21.83
C LYS A 302 -23.52 9.45 21.87
N ARG A 303 -23.19 10.07 20.74
CA ARG A 303 -22.21 11.17 20.71
C ARG A 303 -22.76 12.37 21.49
N THR A 304 -21.92 12.97 22.32
CA THR A 304 -22.23 14.18 23.12
C THR A 304 -21.36 15.38 22.77
N ALA A 305 -20.19 15.15 22.15
CA ALA A 305 -19.37 16.18 21.51
C ALA A 305 -18.57 15.60 20.34
N THR A 306 -18.33 16.39 19.29
CA THR A 306 -17.37 16.08 18.21
C THR A 306 -15.98 16.59 18.57
N CYS A 307 -14.92 16.03 17.96
CA CYS A 307 -13.56 16.60 18.05
C CYS A 307 -13.38 17.89 17.24
N PHE A 308 -14.21 18.08 16.22
CA PHE A 308 -14.15 19.20 15.29
C PHE A 308 -15.46 19.99 15.44
N ASN A 309 -15.34 21.28 15.75
CA ASN A 309 -16.49 22.19 15.72
C ASN A 309 -16.87 22.44 14.26
N ASP A 310 -18.14 22.23 13.91
CA ASP A 310 -18.72 22.56 12.61
C ASP A 310 -18.71 24.09 12.41
N GLY A 311 -17.58 24.62 11.93
CA GLY A 311 -17.36 26.06 11.76
C GLY A 311 -16.41 26.70 12.79
N GLY A 312 -15.14 26.28 12.80
CA GLY A 312 -14.03 27.25 12.87
C GLY A 312 -13.82 28.06 14.16
N LYS A 313 -13.60 27.40 15.31
CA LYS A 313 -12.61 27.81 16.34
C LYS A 313 -12.45 26.76 17.44
N PRO A 314 -11.24 26.54 18.00
CA PRO A 314 -11.05 25.70 19.18
C PRO A 314 -11.40 26.47 20.46
N THR A 315 -12.59 26.21 21.01
CA THR A 315 -13.03 26.76 22.30
C THR A 315 -12.56 25.87 23.46
N SER A 316 -11.37 26.16 24.01
CA SER A 316 -10.90 25.49 25.23
C SER A 316 -11.78 25.87 26.44
N PRO A 317 -12.44 24.90 27.12
CA PRO A 317 -13.24 25.18 28.31
C PRO A 317 -12.33 25.35 29.52
N ARG A 318 -11.78 26.56 29.70
CA ARG A 318 -10.93 26.95 30.84
C ARG A 318 -11.74 26.96 32.16
N ARG A 319 -12.00 25.78 32.74
CA ARG A 319 -12.45 25.67 34.14
C ARG A 319 -11.31 26.02 35.08
N GLN A 320 -11.27 27.27 35.51
CA GLN A 320 -10.67 27.60 36.80
C GLN A 320 -11.59 27.06 37.89
N HIS A 321 -11.04 26.26 38.79
CA HIS A 321 -11.70 25.90 40.04
C HIS A 321 -11.33 26.96 41.10
N HIS A 322 -12.36 27.45 41.77
CA HIS A 322 -12.28 27.94 43.15
C HIS A 322 -12.75 26.80 44.07
#